data_AF-A0A1V5PLW3-F1
#
_entry.id   AF-A0A1V5PLW3-F1
#
_cell.length_a   1.000
_cell.length_b   1.000
_cell.length_c   1.000
_cell.angle_alpha   90.00
_cell.angle_beta   90.00
_cell.angle_gamma   90.00
#
_symmetry.space_group_name_H-M   'P 1'
#
loop_
_entity.id
_entity.type
_entity.pdbx_description
1 polymer ?
#
loop_
_entity_poly.entity_id
_entity_poly.type
_entity_poly.pdbx_seq_one_letter_code
_entity_poly.pdbx_strand_id
1 'polypeptide(L)'
;MKIIKEHTISLCPICYEKINASVVEEESKVFMLKECSTHGKFRGLVENDVDFYRKITSRPKDDTGFMRCLMINVTHACNLKCHLCYLPERDTKKDLSLKEIKEAIKNYTGMAISLSGGEPTLREDLPEIIEYISKKGKIPILVTNGVKLVDISYLKILKEAGLLIINFSCNGFTEKVFLAIENAPLLNIKMKALSNIKSLGIKTQFSFTMSQGINDDQFGRAIKYILENEDFIYQLRARVSTPIGISLGEKSIYLSDFLEVLAKEINVPKSAILEYWLTYSPFPNPYVFTMNYHHFLAGYHKKELIRRPGGDLVIFSWPDRYNIDYNEIRSLDLDILSNKKEVLNYWDGIIRNEKYNFL
;
A
#
# COMPACT_ATOMS: atom_id res chain seq x y z
N MET A 1 26.61 -19.97 -3.00
CA MET A 1 25.24 -19.75 -3.51
C MET A 1 24.48 -21.06 -3.44
N LYS A 2 23.31 -21.09 -2.77
CA LYS A 2 22.44 -22.29 -2.65
C LYS A 2 21.09 -22.00 -3.31
N ILE A 3 20.58 -22.90 -4.14
CA ILE A 3 19.27 -22.72 -4.78
C ILE A 3 18.16 -22.95 -3.75
N ILE A 4 17.26 -21.98 -3.61
CA ILE A 4 16.03 -22.09 -2.82
C ILE A 4 14.88 -22.54 -3.72
N LYS A 5 14.75 -21.93 -4.90
CA LYS A 5 13.74 -22.25 -5.91
C LYS A 5 14.38 -22.21 -7.29
N GLU A 6 14.44 -23.37 -7.95
CA GLU A 6 15.12 -23.50 -9.24
C GLU A 6 14.34 -22.84 -10.37
N HIS A 7 13.02 -22.99 -10.36
CA HIS A 7 12.13 -22.42 -11.38
C HIS A 7 11.07 -21.54 -10.74
N THR A 8 11.16 -20.25 -11.02
CA THR A 8 10.06 -19.31 -10.91
C THR A 8 10.05 -18.49 -12.18
N ILE A 9 9.02 -17.67 -12.34
CA ILE A 9 9.00 -16.74 -13.44
C ILE A 9 9.12 -15.32 -12.83
N SER A 10 9.70 -14.36 -13.58
CA SER A 10 9.79 -12.92 -13.26
C SER A 10 9.39 -12.07 -14.50
N LEU A 11 9.36 -10.74 -14.39
CA LEU A 11 9.38 -9.84 -15.54
C LEU A 11 10.80 -9.33 -15.81
N CYS A 12 11.10 -9.02 -17.07
CA CYS A 12 12.31 -8.31 -17.44
C CYS A 12 12.21 -6.84 -17.00
N PRO A 13 13.23 -6.26 -16.34
CA PRO A 13 13.19 -4.87 -15.92
C PRO A 13 13.20 -3.84 -17.06
N ILE A 14 13.52 -4.26 -18.28
CA ILE A 14 13.67 -3.36 -19.42
C ILE A 14 12.48 -3.50 -20.37
N CYS A 15 12.18 -4.71 -20.83
CA CYS A 15 11.09 -4.96 -21.77
C CYS A 15 9.81 -5.51 -21.15
N TYR A 16 9.81 -5.81 -19.85
CA TYR A 16 8.64 -6.33 -19.13
C TYR A 16 8.07 -7.66 -19.62
N GLU A 17 8.76 -8.33 -20.54
CA GLU A 17 8.43 -9.69 -20.96
C GLU A 17 8.55 -10.69 -19.81
N LYS A 18 7.74 -11.75 -19.90
CA LYS A 18 7.78 -12.88 -18.97
C LYS A 18 9.10 -13.64 -19.15
N ILE A 19 9.90 -13.73 -18.08
CA ILE A 19 11.22 -14.36 -18.13
C ILE A 19 11.44 -15.39 -17.02
N ASN A 20 12.25 -16.40 -17.28
CA ASN A 20 12.61 -17.36 -16.25
C ASN A 20 13.46 -16.70 -15.16
N ALA A 21 13.26 -17.15 -13.93
CA ALA A 21 14.03 -16.72 -12.79
C ALA A 21 14.25 -17.87 -11.80
N SER A 22 15.27 -17.72 -10.95
CA SER A 22 15.54 -18.61 -9.83
C SER A 22 15.72 -17.79 -8.56
N VAL A 23 15.45 -18.40 -7.42
CA VAL A 23 15.66 -17.81 -6.09
C VAL A 23 16.82 -18.53 -5.42
N VAL A 24 17.81 -17.78 -4.97
CA VAL A 24 19.05 -18.31 -4.39
C VAL A 24 19.35 -17.64 -3.04
N GLU A 25 20.05 -18.37 -2.19
CA GLU A 25 20.67 -17.89 -0.97
C GLU A 25 22.15 -17.61 -1.20
N GLU A 26 22.59 -16.45 -0.70
CA GLU A 26 23.98 -16.02 -0.70
C GLU A 26 24.20 -15.08 0.50
N GLU A 27 25.23 -15.33 1.32
CA GLU A 27 25.56 -14.50 2.49
C GLU A 27 24.36 -14.25 3.44
N SER A 28 23.56 -15.28 3.71
CA SER A 28 22.33 -15.22 4.52
C SER A 28 21.21 -14.32 3.96
N LYS A 29 21.34 -13.87 2.71
CA LYS A 29 20.34 -13.09 1.97
C LYS A 29 19.71 -13.91 0.84
N VAL A 30 18.56 -13.45 0.37
CA VAL A 30 17.80 -14.07 -0.70
C VAL A 30 17.85 -13.21 -1.94
N PHE A 31 18.29 -13.78 -3.06
CA PHE A 31 18.34 -13.09 -4.35
C PHE A 31 17.46 -13.78 -5.38
N MET A 32 16.86 -12.99 -6.26
CA MET A 32 16.25 -13.47 -7.49
C MET A 32 17.20 -13.21 -8.66
N LEU A 33 17.56 -14.29 -9.35
CA LEU A 33 18.32 -14.25 -10.59
C LEU A 33 17.33 -14.33 -11.74
N LYS A 34 17.39 -13.38 -12.67
CA LYS A 34 16.49 -13.30 -13.82
C LYS A 34 17.29 -13.35 -15.10
N GLU A 35 16.78 -13.99 -16.14
CA GLU A 35 17.45 -14.07 -17.44
C GLU A 35 16.49 -13.72 -18.57
N CYS A 36 16.73 -12.60 -19.22
CA CYS A 36 16.02 -12.16 -20.42
C CYS A 36 16.86 -12.50 -21.65
N SER A 37 16.24 -13.13 -22.66
CA SER A 37 16.89 -13.44 -23.94
C SER A 37 17.44 -12.21 -24.66
N THR A 38 16.82 -11.04 -24.46
CA THR A 38 17.21 -9.78 -25.11
C THR A 38 18.13 -8.92 -24.23
N HIS A 39 17.88 -8.87 -22.92
CA HIS A 39 18.52 -7.90 -22.03
C HIS A 39 19.52 -8.52 -21.04
N GLY A 40 19.75 -9.83 -21.13
CA GLY A 40 20.74 -10.54 -20.33
C GLY A 40 20.27 -10.85 -18.91
N LYS A 41 21.23 -10.93 -17.99
CA LYS A 41 21.01 -11.40 -16.61
C LYS A 41 20.82 -10.25 -15.64
N PHE A 42 19.88 -10.42 -14.73
CA PHE A 42 19.60 -9.48 -13.65
C PHE A 42 19.65 -10.18 -12.29
N ARG A 43 19.95 -9.39 -11.26
CA ARG A 43 20.01 -9.84 -9.88
C ARG A 43 19.28 -8.83 -9.00
N GLY A 44 18.26 -9.30 -8.28
CA GLY A 44 17.50 -8.50 -7.31
C GLY A 44 17.59 -9.11 -5.92
N LEU A 45 17.88 -8.31 -4.90
CA LEU A 45 17.79 -8.73 -3.50
C LEU A 45 16.32 -8.78 -3.10
N VAL A 46 15.83 -9.96 -2.71
CA VAL A 46 14.44 -10.23 -2.33
C VAL A 46 14.23 -10.09 -0.82
N GLU A 47 15.19 -10.52 -0.02
CA GLU A 47 15.09 -10.45 1.43
C GLU A 47 16.49 -10.48 2.05
N ASN A 48 16.68 -9.71 3.12
CA ASN A 48 17.94 -9.63 3.86
C ASN A 48 18.15 -10.81 4.83
N ASP A 49 17.08 -11.55 5.13
CA ASP A 49 17.06 -12.62 6.12
C ASP A 49 16.50 -13.90 5.50
N VAL A 50 17.39 -14.83 5.13
CA VAL A 50 17.02 -16.10 4.49
C VAL A 50 16.17 -17.01 5.39
N ASP A 51 16.38 -16.98 6.70
CA ASP A 51 15.63 -17.81 7.64
C ASP A 51 14.21 -17.28 7.81
N PHE A 52 14.05 -15.96 7.84
CA PHE A 52 12.75 -15.30 7.74
C PHE A 52 12.03 -15.69 6.44
N TYR A 53 12.70 -15.56 5.29
CA TYR A 53 12.13 -15.91 3.98
C TYR A 53 11.66 -17.37 3.92
N ARG A 54 12.46 -18.32 4.41
CA ARG A 54 12.10 -19.75 4.44
C ARG A 54 10.86 -20.01 5.28
N LYS A 55 10.75 -19.39 6.47
CA LYS A 55 9.61 -19.59 7.37
C LYS A 55 8.28 -19.11 6.78
N ILE A 56 8.28 -17.99 6.08
CA ILE A 56 7.04 -17.43 5.52
C ILE A 56 6.65 -18.10 4.20
N THR A 57 7.61 -18.63 3.45
CA THR A 57 7.34 -19.29 2.16
C THR A 57 7.03 -20.78 2.28
N SER A 58 7.19 -21.39 3.45
CA SER A 58 6.97 -22.83 3.65
C SER A 58 5.49 -23.25 3.77
N ARG A 59 4.56 -22.30 3.79
CA ARG A 59 3.12 -22.57 3.93
C ARG A 59 2.38 -22.57 2.58
N PRO A 60 1.37 -23.44 2.38
CA PRO A 60 0.50 -23.38 1.21
C PRO A 60 -0.26 -22.05 1.17
N LYS A 61 -0.54 -21.56 -0.04
CA LYS A 61 -1.38 -20.38 -0.28
C LYS A 61 -2.83 -20.82 -0.54
N ASP A 62 -3.82 -20.20 0.11
CA ASP A 62 -5.26 -20.53 -0.07
C ASP A 62 -6.08 -19.28 -0.47
N ASP A 63 -6.10 -18.93 -1.75
CA ASP A 63 -6.50 -17.60 -2.27
C ASP A 63 -8.01 -17.29 -2.22
N THR A 64 -8.80 -18.09 -1.50
CA THR A 64 -10.27 -18.10 -1.60
C THR A 64 -10.99 -16.97 -0.85
N GLY A 65 -10.29 -16.19 -0.02
CA GLY A 65 -10.91 -15.24 0.92
C GLY A 65 -10.66 -13.73 0.70
N PHE A 66 -9.95 -13.31 -0.36
CA PHE A 66 -9.52 -11.90 -0.47
C PHE A 66 -10.65 -10.94 -0.92
N MET A 67 -10.85 -9.87 -0.16
CA MET A 67 -11.78 -8.81 -0.53
C MET A 67 -11.22 -8.00 -1.70
N ARG A 68 -11.80 -8.18 -2.89
CA ARG A 68 -11.39 -7.47 -4.09
C ARG A 68 -11.75 -5.98 -3.97
N CYS A 69 -10.81 -5.08 -4.31
CA CYS A 69 -11.04 -3.63 -4.43
C CYS A 69 -10.63 -3.02 -5.80
N LEU A 70 -11.51 -2.33 -6.51
CA LEU A 70 -11.11 -1.57 -7.69
C LEU A 70 -10.53 -0.22 -7.24
N MET A 71 -9.25 0.07 -7.52
CA MET A 71 -8.74 1.43 -7.37
C MET A 71 -8.68 2.15 -8.71
N ILE A 72 -9.07 3.42 -8.71
CA ILE A 72 -9.20 4.25 -9.91
C ILE A 72 -8.38 5.50 -9.68
N ASN A 73 -7.40 5.76 -10.53
CA ASN A 73 -6.70 7.04 -10.55
C ASN A 73 -7.60 8.06 -11.24
N VAL A 74 -8.39 8.82 -10.46
CA VAL A 74 -9.40 9.72 -11.01
C VAL A 74 -8.82 11.02 -11.56
N THR A 75 -7.62 11.39 -11.15
CA THR A 75 -6.91 12.57 -11.69
C THR A 75 -5.40 12.40 -11.60
N HIS A 76 -4.65 13.00 -12.51
CA HIS A 76 -3.19 13.12 -12.44
C HIS A 76 -2.74 14.39 -11.71
N ALA A 77 -3.63 15.39 -11.58
CA ALA A 77 -3.33 16.63 -10.88
C ALA A 77 -3.10 16.38 -9.39
N CYS A 78 -2.13 17.09 -8.80
CA CYS A 78 -1.86 17.02 -7.36
C CYS A 78 -1.32 18.36 -6.85
N ASN A 79 -1.76 18.74 -5.66
CA ASN A 79 -1.38 19.98 -4.98
C ASN A 79 -0.08 19.88 -4.15
N LEU A 80 0.63 18.75 -4.17
CA LEU A 80 1.91 18.53 -3.48
C LEU A 80 2.95 17.94 -4.42
N LYS A 81 4.23 18.31 -4.32
CA LYS A 81 5.31 17.80 -5.20
C LYS A 81 6.26 16.85 -4.45
N CYS A 82 5.71 15.74 -3.96
CA CYS A 82 6.44 14.81 -3.09
C CYS A 82 7.64 14.16 -3.79
N HIS A 83 8.77 14.05 -3.07
CA HIS A 83 9.99 13.40 -3.54
C HIS A 83 9.96 11.86 -3.50
N LEU A 84 8.87 11.26 -3.01
CA LEU A 84 8.61 9.81 -3.04
C LEU A 84 7.36 9.46 -3.86
N CYS A 85 6.95 10.34 -4.79
CA CYS A 85 5.73 10.15 -5.55
C CYS A 85 5.90 9.09 -6.65
N TYR A 86 5.01 8.10 -6.66
CA TYR A 86 4.96 7.09 -7.74
C TYR A 86 4.37 7.63 -9.06
N LEU A 87 3.71 8.80 -9.04
CA LEU A 87 3.19 9.53 -10.21
C LEU A 87 3.95 10.85 -10.41
N PRO A 88 5.19 10.81 -10.93
CA PRO A 88 6.00 12.02 -11.13
C PRO A 88 5.49 12.90 -12.27
N GLU A 89 4.92 12.30 -13.31
CA GLU A 89 4.42 12.99 -14.51
C GLU A 89 2.92 13.27 -14.36
N ARG A 90 2.55 14.55 -14.26
CA ARG A 90 1.18 14.96 -13.87
C ARG A 90 0.43 15.76 -14.93
N ASP A 91 1.15 16.50 -15.76
CA ASP A 91 0.57 17.47 -16.69
C ASP A 91 0.47 16.96 -18.14
N THR A 92 0.74 15.67 -18.36
CA THR A 92 0.83 15.07 -19.70
C THR A 92 -0.37 14.21 -20.08
N LYS A 93 -1.30 13.97 -19.14
CA LYS A 93 -2.38 12.98 -19.32
C LYS A 93 -3.74 13.59 -19.11
N LYS A 94 -4.70 13.13 -19.92
CA LYS A 94 -6.11 13.46 -19.78
C LYS A 94 -6.67 12.65 -18.61
N ASP A 95 -7.45 13.31 -17.77
CA ASP A 95 -8.15 12.62 -16.68
C ASP A 95 -9.40 11.90 -17.19
N LEU A 96 -9.74 10.79 -16.53
CA LEU A 96 -10.96 10.04 -16.82
C LEU A 96 -12.18 10.96 -16.66
N SER A 97 -13.09 10.92 -17.61
CA SER A 97 -14.38 11.58 -17.48
C SER A 97 -15.25 10.87 -16.44
N LEU A 98 -16.21 11.60 -15.87
CA LEU A 98 -17.18 11.05 -14.95
C LEU A 98 -17.94 9.83 -15.53
N LYS A 99 -18.25 9.87 -16.84
CA LYS A 99 -18.93 8.77 -17.54
C LYS A 99 -18.09 7.50 -17.52
N GLU A 100 -16.80 7.63 -17.82
CA GLU A 100 -15.87 6.52 -17.86
C GLU A 100 -15.64 5.92 -16.47
N ILE A 101 -15.50 6.76 -15.44
CA ILE A 101 -15.39 6.31 -14.04
C ILE A 101 -16.63 5.52 -13.63
N LYS A 102 -17.84 6.03 -13.94
CA LYS A 102 -19.11 5.34 -13.64
C LYS A 102 -19.22 3.99 -14.35
N GLU A 103 -18.77 3.91 -15.61
CA GLU A 103 -18.78 2.65 -16.37
C GLU A 103 -17.81 1.61 -15.78
N ALA A 104 -16.60 2.03 -15.37
CA ALA A 104 -15.65 1.16 -14.68
C ALA A 104 -16.24 0.60 -13.36
N ILE A 105 -16.87 1.45 -12.56
CA ILE A 105 -17.52 1.05 -11.29
C ILE A 105 -18.67 0.07 -11.54
N LYS A 106 -19.47 0.31 -12.59
CA LYS A 106 -20.61 -0.54 -12.95
C LYS A 106 -20.17 -1.94 -13.38
N ASN A 107 -19.08 -2.06 -14.12
CA ASN A 107 -18.58 -3.33 -14.64
C ASN A 107 -17.77 -4.13 -13.60
N TYR A 108 -17.42 -3.50 -12.48
CA TYR A 108 -16.71 -4.16 -11.39
C TYR A 108 -17.65 -4.92 -10.45
N THR A 109 -17.40 -6.21 -10.25
CA THR A 109 -18.24 -7.09 -9.43
C THR A 109 -17.93 -7.04 -7.93
N GLY A 110 -16.74 -6.59 -7.53
CA GLY A 110 -16.34 -6.52 -6.13
C GLY A 110 -16.99 -5.37 -5.35
N MET A 111 -16.77 -5.38 -4.02
CA MET A 111 -17.47 -4.46 -3.11
C MET A 111 -16.75 -3.12 -2.93
N ALA A 112 -15.42 -3.08 -2.87
CA ALA A 112 -14.69 -1.87 -2.53
C ALA A 112 -14.19 -1.11 -3.77
N ILE A 113 -14.35 0.22 -3.77
CA ILE A 113 -13.84 1.14 -4.79
C ILE A 113 -12.93 2.16 -4.12
N SER A 114 -11.67 2.26 -4.54
CA SER A 114 -10.68 3.18 -3.97
C SER A 114 -10.29 4.27 -4.97
N LEU A 115 -10.74 5.49 -4.70
CA LEU A 115 -10.44 6.66 -5.51
C LEU A 115 -9.04 7.18 -5.14
N SER A 116 -8.13 7.17 -6.10
CA SER A 116 -6.72 7.56 -5.99
C SER A 116 -6.31 8.47 -7.15
N GLY A 117 -5.02 8.71 -7.34
CA GLY A 117 -4.47 9.51 -8.44
C GLY A 117 -3.30 10.35 -7.97
N GLY A 118 -3.20 11.58 -8.50
CA GLY A 118 -2.42 12.65 -7.89
C GLY A 118 -3.06 13.06 -6.56
N GLU A 119 -4.12 13.85 -6.60
CA GLU A 119 -4.95 14.17 -5.42
C GLU A 119 -6.45 14.24 -5.83
N PRO A 120 -7.25 13.21 -5.50
CA PRO A 120 -8.67 13.15 -5.90
C PRO A 120 -9.49 14.36 -5.48
N THR A 121 -9.17 14.98 -4.34
CA THR A 121 -9.92 16.13 -3.82
C THR A 121 -9.82 17.38 -4.70
N LEU A 122 -8.96 17.39 -5.72
CA LEU A 122 -8.90 18.45 -6.72
C LEU A 122 -10.07 18.40 -7.72
N ARG A 123 -10.77 17.26 -7.85
CA ARG A 123 -11.95 17.15 -8.71
C ARG A 123 -13.18 17.77 -8.07
N GLU A 124 -13.88 18.62 -8.83
CA GLU A 124 -15.15 19.22 -8.42
C GLU A 124 -16.29 18.18 -8.36
N ASP A 125 -16.25 17.17 -9.23
CA ASP A 125 -17.24 16.09 -9.32
C ASP A 125 -16.94 14.90 -8.38
N LEU A 126 -15.93 14.99 -7.50
CA LEU A 126 -15.60 13.92 -6.54
C LEU A 126 -16.81 13.51 -5.66
N PRO A 127 -17.62 14.43 -5.11
CA PRO A 127 -18.81 14.05 -4.35
C PRO A 127 -19.79 13.21 -5.18
N GLU A 128 -19.96 13.50 -6.47
CA GLU A 128 -20.85 12.76 -7.36
C GLU A 128 -20.33 11.33 -7.62
N ILE A 129 -19.01 11.17 -7.76
CA ILE A 129 -18.38 9.85 -7.91
C ILE A 129 -18.63 9.00 -6.65
N ILE A 130 -18.41 9.58 -5.46
CA ILE A 130 -18.63 8.91 -4.17
C ILE A 130 -20.10 8.52 -4.01
N GLU A 131 -21.03 9.42 -4.33
CA GLU A 131 -22.46 9.16 -4.26
C GLU A 131 -22.87 8.01 -5.19
N TYR A 132 -22.32 7.97 -6.41
CA TYR A 132 -22.57 6.88 -7.35
C TYR A 132 -22.10 5.52 -6.80
N ILE A 133 -20.91 5.45 -6.20
CA ILE A 133 -20.38 4.22 -5.58
C ILE A 133 -21.31 3.75 -4.45
N SER A 134 -21.67 4.67 -3.56
CA SER A 134 -22.55 4.40 -2.42
C SER A 134 -23.93 3.91 -2.86
N LYS A 135 -24.57 4.56 -3.85
CA LYS A 135 -25.85 4.15 -4.43
C LYS A 135 -25.81 2.77 -5.11
N LYS A 136 -24.61 2.28 -5.50
CA LYS A 136 -24.41 0.93 -6.02
C LYS A 136 -24.21 -0.12 -4.93
N GLY A 137 -24.33 0.24 -3.66
CA GLY A 137 -24.10 -0.65 -2.51
C GLY A 137 -22.63 -1.06 -2.36
N LYS A 138 -21.71 -0.27 -2.94
CA LYS A 138 -20.26 -0.49 -2.87
C LYS A 138 -19.64 0.38 -1.79
N ILE A 139 -18.43 0.05 -1.37
CA ILE A 139 -17.67 0.75 -0.32
C ILE A 139 -16.74 1.80 -0.98
N PRO A 140 -17.04 3.10 -0.87
CA PRO A 140 -16.14 4.15 -1.33
C PRO A 140 -14.98 4.37 -0.34
N ILE A 141 -13.76 4.29 -0.87
CA ILE A 141 -12.50 4.55 -0.18
C ILE A 141 -11.83 5.74 -0.87
N LEU A 142 -11.42 6.76 -0.12
CA LEU A 142 -10.68 7.92 -0.65
C LEU A 142 -9.21 7.85 -0.24
N VAL A 143 -8.30 7.74 -1.21
CA VAL A 143 -6.86 7.90 -0.99
C VAL A 143 -6.52 9.38 -1.15
N THR A 144 -5.95 10.01 -0.12
CA THR A 144 -5.71 11.46 -0.13
C THR A 144 -4.52 11.87 0.73
N ASN A 145 -3.86 12.96 0.33
CA ASN A 145 -2.85 13.65 1.13
C ASN A 145 -3.47 14.48 2.26
N GLY A 146 -4.79 14.69 2.27
CA GLY A 146 -5.50 15.31 3.39
C GLY A 146 -5.50 16.83 3.42
N VAL A 147 -4.82 17.53 2.50
CA VAL A 147 -4.71 19.01 2.54
C VAL A 147 -6.08 19.69 2.49
N LYS A 148 -6.94 19.26 1.56
CA LYS A 148 -8.31 19.79 1.45
C LYS A 148 -9.23 19.37 2.60
N LEU A 149 -8.86 18.36 3.39
CA LEU A 149 -9.68 17.87 4.50
C LEU A 149 -9.58 18.76 5.76
N VAL A 150 -8.73 19.79 5.74
CA VAL A 150 -8.73 20.87 6.73
C VAL A 150 -10.03 21.67 6.68
N ASP A 151 -10.64 21.79 5.50
CA ASP A 151 -11.99 22.33 5.34
C ASP A 151 -13.02 21.27 5.76
N ILE A 152 -13.57 21.45 6.96
CA ILE A 152 -14.57 20.53 7.51
C ILE A 152 -15.88 20.56 6.72
N SER A 153 -16.23 21.67 6.08
CA SER A 153 -17.44 21.79 5.26
C SER A 153 -17.32 20.91 4.02
N TYR A 154 -16.16 20.96 3.36
CA TYR A 154 -15.85 20.05 2.26
C TYR A 154 -15.89 18.58 2.68
N LEU A 155 -15.28 18.24 3.82
CA LEU A 155 -15.30 16.85 4.32
C LEU A 155 -16.73 16.37 4.67
N LYS A 156 -17.60 17.25 5.17
CA LYS A 156 -19.03 16.93 5.39
C LYS A 156 -19.73 16.59 4.08
N ILE A 157 -19.50 17.34 3.00
CA ILE A 157 -20.06 17.05 1.67
C ILE A 157 -19.65 15.64 1.22
N LEU A 158 -18.37 15.27 1.38
CA LEU A 158 -17.90 13.92 1.02
C LEU A 158 -18.57 12.83 1.87
N LYS A 159 -18.75 13.07 3.17
CA LYS A 159 -19.45 12.15 4.07
C LYS A 159 -20.93 11.99 3.70
N GLU A 160 -21.62 13.08 3.40
CA GLU A 160 -23.02 13.09 2.97
C GLU A 160 -23.22 12.37 1.63
N ALA A 161 -22.24 12.48 0.71
CA ALA A 161 -22.20 11.68 -0.50
C ALA A 161 -22.01 10.17 -0.23
N GLY A 162 -21.68 9.77 1.00
CA GLY A 162 -21.55 8.37 1.41
C GLY A 162 -20.12 7.86 1.51
N LEU A 163 -19.10 8.75 1.58
CA LEU A 163 -17.72 8.36 1.84
C LEU A 163 -17.63 7.54 3.14
N LEU A 164 -17.08 6.33 3.05
CA LEU A 164 -17.00 5.41 4.19
C LEU A 164 -15.61 5.34 4.80
N ILE A 165 -14.57 5.23 3.94
CA ILE A 165 -13.19 5.01 4.38
C ILE A 165 -12.27 6.05 3.76
N ILE A 166 -11.36 6.60 4.58
CA ILE A 166 -10.24 7.41 4.09
C ILE A 166 -8.95 6.61 4.24
N ASN A 167 -8.19 6.47 3.16
CA ASN A 167 -6.80 6.07 3.20
C ASN A 167 -5.93 7.34 3.23
N PHE A 168 -5.53 7.72 4.44
CA PHE A 168 -4.90 9.01 4.74
C PHE A 168 -3.37 8.89 4.69
N SER A 169 -2.73 9.58 3.75
CA SER A 169 -1.26 9.60 3.68
C SER A 169 -0.67 10.53 4.74
N CYS A 170 0.17 10.00 5.63
CA CYS A 170 0.86 10.77 6.66
C CYS A 170 2.21 10.10 6.98
N ASN A 171 3.31 10.71 6.54
CA ASN A 171 4.64 10.10 6.61
C ASN A 171 5.47 10.54 7.84
N GLY A 172 4.90 11.31 8.78
CA GLY A 172 5.64 11.73 9.96
C GLY A 172 4.85 12.61 10.93
N PHE A 173 5.53 13.08 11.97
CA PHE A 173 4.98 13.95 13.03
C PHE A 173 5.87 15.17 13.30
N THR A 174 6.73 15.52 12.34
CA THR A 174 7.59 16.70 12.41
C THR A 174 7.59 17.42 11.07
N GLU A 175 7.75 18.75 11.10
CA GLU A 175 7.79 19.54 9.88
C GLU A 175 8.97 19.15 8.96
N LYS A 176 10.10 18.78 9.56
CA LYS A 176 11.30 18.31 8.83
C LYS A 176 10.96 17.15 7.90
N VAL A 177 10.16 16.18 8.36
CA VAL A 177 9.79 15.01 7.56
C VAL A 177 8.88 15.40 6.40
N PHE A 178 7.90 16.26 6.63
CA PHE A 178 7.00 16.71 5.56
C PHE A 178 7.71 17.56 4.51
N LEU A 179 8.68 18.37 4.91
CA LEU A 179 9.55 19.08 3.97
C LEU A 179 10.43 18.12 3.16
N ALA A 180 10.95 17.06 3.78
CA ALA A 180 11.80 16.09 3.11
C ALA A 180 11.02 15.21 2.11
N ILE A 181 9.82 14.76 2.46
CA ILE A 181 9.04 13.81 1.66
C ILE A 181 8.02 14.52 0.78
N GLU A 182 7.10 15.31 1.35
CA GLU A 182 6.02 15.97 0.61
C GLU A 182 6.40 17.32 0.00
N ASN A 183 7.58 17.84 0.36
CA ASN A 183 8.08 19.15 -0.08
C ASN A 183 7.14 20.31 0.30
N ALA A 184 6.54 20.25 1.49
CA ALA A 184 5.65 21.28 2.01
C ALA A 184 5.57 21.23 3.54
N PRO A 185 5.27 22.37 4.21
CA PRO A 185 5.03 22.38 5.65
C PRO A 185 3.59 21.89 5.94
N LEU A 186 3.46 20.61 6.31
CA LEU A 186 2.16 19.94 6.44
C LEU A 186 1.79 19.54 7.87
N LEU A 187 2.62 19.74 8.90
CA LEU A 187 2.33 19.22 10.24
C LEU A 187 0.96 19.66 10.77
N ASN A 188 0.72 20.97 10.80
CA ASN A 188 -0.56 21.52 11.27
C ASN A 188 -1.74 21.10 10.39
N ILE A 189 -1.52 21.01 9.07
CA ILE A 189 -2.53 20.60 8.09
C ILE A 189 -2.95 19.15 8.34
N LYS A 190 -1.99 18.22 8.50
CA LYS A 190 -2.25 16.80 8.75
C LYS A 190 -2.98 16.59 10.06
N MET A 191 -2.52 17.24 11.14
CA MET A 191 -3.16 17.13 12.46
C MET A 191 -4.58 17.70 12.45
N LYS A 192 -4.82 18.82 11.77
CA LYS A 192 -6.15 19.41 11.64
C LYS A 192 -7.08 18.53 10.81
N ALA A 193 -6.60 17.98 9.68
CA ALA A 193 -7.37 17.03 8.88
C ALA A 193 -7.76 15.78 9.67
N LEU A 194 -6.82 15.16 10.39
CA LEU A 194 -7.10 14.00 11.25
C LEU A 194 -8.12 14.33 12.35
N SER A 195 -8.01 15.50 12.97
CA SER A 195 -9.00 15.97 13.96
C SER A 195 -10.40 16.14 13.35
N ASN A 196 -10.51 16.68 12.13
CA ASN A 196 -11.80 16.82 11.44
C ASN A 196 -12.39 15.45 11.08
N ILE A 197 -11.57 14.53 10.54
CA ILE A 197 -11.95 13.15 10.21
C ILE A 197 -12.50 12.45 11.46
N LYS A 198 -11.79 12.55 12.59
CA LYS A 198 -12.22 12.03 13.89
C LYS A 198 -13.57 12.59 14.31
N SER A 199 -13.74 13.91 14.24
CA SER A 199 -15.00 14.58 14.66
C SER A 199 -16.21 14.13 13.84
N LEU A 200 -15.99 13.68 12.60
CA LEU A 200 -17.03 13.16 11.73
C LEU A 200 -17.12 11.62 11.78
N GLY A 201 -16.29 10.92 12.56
CA GLY A 201 -16.34 9.47 12.73
C GLY A 201 -16.09 8.68 11.45
N ILE A 202 -15.34 9.24 10.48
CA ILE A 202 -15.04 8.55 9.21
C ILE A 202 -13.90 7.55 9.46
N LYS A 203 -14.13 6.29 9.07
CA LYS A 203 -13.14 5.23 9.29
C LYS A 203 -11.90 5.47 8.43
N THR A 204 -10.73 5.23 9.01
CA THR A 204 -9.46 5.63 8.41
C THR A 204 -8.44 4.50 8.41
N GLN A 205 -7.83 4.30 7.25
CA GLN A 205 -6.57 3.57 7.06
C GLN A 205 -5.46 4.63 7.08
N PHE A 206 -4.54 4.54 8.03
CA PHE A 206 -3.39 5.44 8.13
C PHE A 206 -2.26 4.90 7.24
N SER A 207 -1.88 5.64 6.21
CA SER A 207 -0.85 5.22 5.26
C SER A 207 0.47 5.92 5.53
N PHE A 208 1.53 5.13 5.71
CA PHE A 208 2.87 5.58 6.06
C PHE A 208 3.89 4.97 5.10
N THR A 209 4.56 5.78 4.29
CA THR A 209 5.68 5.36 3.46
C THR A 209 6.98 5.60 4.22
N MET A 210 7.65 4.52 4.60
CA MET A 210 8.89 4.53 5.36
C MET A 210 10.11 4.66 4.44
N SER A 211 11.03 5.53 4.83
CA SER A 211 12.20 5.98 4.09
C SER A 211 13.37 6.03 5.07
N GLN A 212 14.34 5.13 4.90
CA GLN A 212 15.41 4.90 5.89
C GLN A 212 16.31 6.13 6.03
N GLY A 213 16.41 6.68 7.24
CA GLY A 213 17.20 7.88 7.52
C GLY A 213 16.43 9.19 7.33
N ILE A 214 15.18 9.13 6.87
CA ILE A 214 14.30 10.29 6.72
C ILE A 214 13.19 10.29 7.76
N ASN A 215 12.43 9.19 7.86
CA ASN A 215 11.25 9.12 8.74
C ASN A 215 11.08 7.78 9.47
N ASP A 216 12.05 6.87 9.38
CA ASP A 216 12.05 5.61 10.11
C ASP A 216 11.99 5.81 11.64
N ASP A 217 12.56 6.90 12.15
CA ASP A 217 12.46 7.31 13.55
C ASP A 217 11.04 7.79 13.96
N GLN A 218 10.15 8.04 13.00
CA GLN A 218 8.76 8.44 13.25
C GLN A 218 7.79 7.25 13.29
N PHE A 219 8.20 6.05 12.91
CA PHE A 219 7.29 4.90 12.79
C PHE A 219 6.64 4.52 14.13
N GLY A 220 7.41 4.50 15.23
CA GLY A 220 6.88 4.30 16.57
C GLY A 220 5.83 5.33 16.99
N ARG A 221 6.04 6.59 16.58
CA ARG A 221 5.04 7.67 16.81
C ARG A 221 3.77 7.43 16.02
N ALA A 222 3.87 6.93 14.78
CA ALA A 222 2.70 6.56 13.98
C ALA A 222 1.89 5.45 14.66
N ILE A 223 2.56 4.38 15.12
CA ILE A 223 1.91 3.30 15.87
C ILE A 223 1.20 3.89 17.09
N LYS A 224 1.92 4.63 17.95
CA LYS A 224 1.34 5.22 19.16
C LYS A 224 0.12 6.09 18.87
N TYR A 225 0.21 6.98 17.87
CA TYR A 225 -0.89 7.85 17.48
C TYR A 225 -2.13 7.05 17.07
N ILE A 226 -1.95 5.98 16.30
CA ILE A 226 -3.05 5.13 15.82
C ILE A 226 -3.74 4.42 17.00
N LEU A 227 -2.97 3.89 17.95
CA LEU A 227 -3.51 3.22 19.14
C LEU A 227 -4.30 4.18 20.04
N GLU A 228 -3.85 5.43 20.14
CA GLU A 228 -4.57 6.49 20.88
C GLU A 228 -5.83 6.98 20.14
N ASN A 229 -6.03 6.58 18.89
CA ASN A 229 -7.09 7.05 17.99
C ASN A 229 -7.82 5.90 17.27
N GLU A 230 -7.87 4.72 17.89
CA GLU A 230 -8.46 3.49 17.32
C GLU A 230 -9.98 3.60 17.08
N ASP A 231 -10.64 4.62 17.67
CA ASP A 231 -12.07 4.87 17.50
C ASP A 231 -12.44 5.16 16.04
N PHE A 232 -11.51 5.76 15.28
CA PHE A 232 -11.69 6.03 13.85
C PHE A 232 -10.58 5.47 12.97
N ILE A 233 -9.35 5.28 13.48
CA ILE A 233 -8.26 4.66 12.73
C ILE A 233 -8.22 3.16 13.03
N TYR A 234 -8.59 2.34 12.06
CA TYR A 234 -8.68 0.89 12.27
C TYR A 234 -7.55 0.11 11.57
N GLN A 235 -6.69 0.79 10.79
CA GLN A 235 -5.61 0.12 10.07
C GLN A 235 -4.39 1.03 9.88
N LEU A 236 -3.19 0.52 10.15
CA LEU A 236 -1.92 1.11 9.70
C LEU A 236 -1.49 0.38 8.41
N ARG A 237 -1.38 1.10 7.30
CA ARG A 237 -0.79 0.63 6.05
C ARG A 237 0.60 1.21 5.90
N ALA A 238 1.61 0.48 6.32
CA ALA A 238 2.99 0.89 6.10
C ALA A 238 3.49 0.35 4.76
N ARG A 239 4.30 1.14 4.06
CA ARG A 239 4.98 0.73 2.83
C ARG A 239 6.41 1.19 2.90
N VAL A 240 7.28 0.57 2.12
CA VAL A 240 8.64 1.06 1.92
C VAL A 240 8.70 2.02 0.76
N SER A 241 9.52 3.05 0.89
CA SER A 241 10.02 3.79 -0.26
C SER A 241 10.76 2.82 -1.17
N THR A 242 10.31 2.75 -2.41
CA THR A 242 10.97 2.04 -3.49
C THR A 242 11.41 3.06 -4.53
N PRO A 243 12.39 2.72 -5.39
CA PRO A 243 12.79 3.61 -6.47
C PRO A 243 11.74 3.60 -7.58
N ILE A 244 10.54 4.07 -7.25
CA ILE A 244 9.35 4.15 -8.10
C ILE A 244 8.98 5.60 -8.24
N GLY A 245 8.94 6.09 -9.49
CA GLY A 245 8.73 7.50 -9.74
C GLY A 245 9.90 8.33 -9.20
N ILE A 246 9.62 9.33 -8.37
CA ILE A 246 10.68 10.08 -7.68
C ILE A 246 11.19 9.26 -6.51
N SER A 247 12.51 9.16 -6.39
CA SER A 247 13.18 8.48 -5.27
C SER A 247 14.28 9.38 -4.73
N LEU A 248 14.46 9.34 -3.42
CA LEU A 248 15.52 10.07 -2.73
C LEU A 248 16.85 9.31 -2.67
N GLY A 249 16.97 8.18 -3.39
CA GLY A 249 18.16 7.31 -3.32
C GLY A 249 18.23 6.49 -2.03
N GLU A 250 17.10 6.35 -1.35
CA GLU A 250 16.94 5.69 -0.06
C GLU A 250 17.35 4.23 -0.10
N LYS A 251 17.82 3.74 1.05
CA LYS A 251 18.08 2.32 1.23
C LYS A 251 16.77 1.55 1.24
N SER A 252 16.78 0.39 0.56
CA SER A 252 15.65 -0.53 0.56
C SER A 252 15.52 -1.16 1.94
N ILE A 253 14.33 -1.06 2.53
CA ILE A 253 13.97 -1.73 3.78
C ILE A 253 13.16 -2.97 3.41
N TYR A 254 13.56 -4.14 3.91
CA TYR A 254 12.90 -5.41 3.63
C TYR A 254 11.92 -5.76 4.75
N LEU A 255 11.05 -6.74 4.51
CA LEU A 255 10.01 -7.06 5.49
C LEU A 255 10.62 -7.53 6.82
N SER A 256 11.75 -8.24 6.77
CA SER A 256 12.52 -8.61 7.96
C SER A 256 12.99 -7.39 8.77
N ASP A 257 13.50 -6.35 8.10
CA ASP A 257 13.93 -5.09 8.72
C ASP A 257 12.74 -4.36 9.35
N PHE A 258 11.57 -4.34 8.69
CA PHE A 258 10.34 -3.77 9.25
C PHE A 258 9.93 -4.47 10.55
N LEU A 259 10.02 -5.79 10.59
CA LEU A 259 9.69 -6.55 11.79
C LEU A 259 10.69 -6.31 12.92
N GLU A 260 11.95 -6.00 12.61
CA GLU A 260 12.93 -5.58 13.61
C GLU A 260 12.59 -4.22 14.21
N VAL A 261 12.23 -3.25 13.37
CA VAL A 261 11.76 -1.94 13.83
C VAL A 261 10.49 -2.11 14.68
N LEU A 262 9.49 -2.84 14.19
CA LEU A 262 8.26 -3.10 14.92
C LEU A 262 8.53 -3.77 16.27
N ALA A 263 9.34 -4.82 16.30
CA ALA A 263 9.73 -5.54 17.52
C ALA A 263 10.34 -4.61 18.56
N LYS A 264 11.23 -3.71 18.14
CA LYS A 264 11.85 -2.71 18.99
C LYS A 264 10.83 -1.71 19.53
N GLU A 265 9.98 -1.16 18.66
CA GLU A 265 9.01 -0.12 19.04
C GLU A 265 7.96 -0.62 20.04
N ILE A 266 7.58 -1.90 19.96
CA ILE A 266 6.56 -2.48 20.83
C ILE A 266 7.14 -3.30 21.99
N ASN A 267 8.48 -3.39 22.08
CA ASN A 267 9.21 -4.17 23.08
C ASN A 267 8.78 -5.65 23.14
N VAL A 268 8.65 -6.29 21.97
CA VAL A 268 8.29 -7.71 21.82
C VAL A 268 9.30 -8.40 20.90
N PRO A 269 9.78 -9.61 21.20
CA PRO A 269 10.69 -10.33 20.32
C PRO A 269 10.10 -10.52 18.91
N LYS A 270 10.92 -10.27 17.88
CA LYS A 270 10.60 -10.52 16.45
C LYS A 270 10.02 -11.93 16.22
N SER A 271 10.52 -12.93 16.95
CA SER A 271 10.04 -14.33 16.87
C SER A 271 8.58 -14.49 17.28
N ALA A 272 8.12 -13.79 18.32
CA ALA A 272 6.73 -13.86 18.79
C ALA A 272 5.76 -13.20 17.80
N ILE A 273 6.17 -12.07 17.22
CA ILE A 273 5.41 -11.39 16.15
C ILE A 273 5.27 -12.32 14.94
N LEU A 274 6.38 -12.93 14.53
CA LEU A 274 6.41 -13.86 13.40
C LEU A 274 5.54 -15.10 13.67
N GLU A 275 5.61 -15.68 14.86
CA GLU A 275 4.79 -16.84 15.24
C GLU A 275 3.30 -16.51 15.21
N TYR A 276 2.90 -15.36 15.79
CA TYR A 276 1.52 -14.89 15.70
C TYR A 276 1.09 -14.68 14.25
N TRP A 277 1.89 -13.98 13.45
CA TRP A 277 1.57 -13.71 12.06
C TRP A 277 1.42 -15.00 11.26
N LEU A 278 2.34 -15.95 11.40
CA LEU A 278 2.22 -17.26 10.78
C LEU A 278 0.98 -17.99 11.29
N THR A 279 0.59 -17.85 12.55
CA THR A 279 -0.59 -18.55 13.11
C THR A 279 -1.90 -18.02 12.54
N TYR A 280 -2.04 -16.68 12.44
CA TYR A 280 -3.32 -16.03 12.13
C TYR A 280 -3.41 -15.46 10.72
N SER A 281 -2.30 -15.39 9.98
CA SER A 281 -2.33 -14.97 8.59
C SER A 281 -2.60 -16.18 7.69
N PRO A 282 -3.66 -16.12 6.88
CA PRO A 282 -3.91 -17.16 5.89
C PRO A 282 -2.89 -17.14 4.74
N PHE A 283 -2.08 -16.07 4.59
CA PHE A 283 -1.19 -15.84 3.46
C PHE A 283 0.16 -15.21 3.82
N PRO A 284 0.96 -15.81 4.69
CA PRO A 284 2.29 -15.26 4.97
C PRO A 284 3.13 -15.27 3.68
N ASN A 285 3.67 -14.11 3.29
CA ASN A 285 4.53 -13.98 2.12
C ASN A 285 5.55 -12.83 2.33
N PRO A 286 6.68 -12.79 1.61
CA PRO A 286 7.76 -11.82 1.86
C PRO A 286 7.41 -10.37 1.54
N TYR A 287 6.28 -10.13 0.88
CA TYR A 287 5.85 -8.83 0.38
C TYR A 287 4.79 -8.18 1.28
N VAL A 288 4.02 -8.96 2.02
CA VAL A 288 2.89 -8.44 2.79
C VAL A 288 2.86 -9.07 4.17
N PHE A 289 2.87 -8.25 5.21
CA PHE A 289 2.62 -8.64 6.59
C PHE A 289 1.29 -8.08 7.05
N THR A 290 0.46 -8.91 7.67
CA THR A 290 -0.83 -8.51 8.23
C THR A 290 -0.99 -9.02 9.64
N MET A 291 -1.41 -8.16 10.57
CA MET A 291 -1.57 -8.54 11.96
C MET A 291 -2.68 -7.71 12.60
N ASN A 292 -3.64 -8.35 13.26
CA ASN A 292 -4.48 -7.61 14.20
C ASN A 292 -3.64 -7.26 15.44
N TYR A 293 -3.32 -5.98 15.57
CA TYR A 293 -2.28 -5.51 16.48
C TYR A 293 -2.69 -5.63 17.95
N HIS A 294 -3.92 -5.24 18.29
CA HIS A 294 -4.40 -5.35 19.67
C HIS A 294 -4.64 -6.79 20.10
N HIS A 295 -5.15 -7.65 19.21
CA HIS A 295 -5.28 -9.07 19.54
C HIS A 295 -3.92 -9.69 19.86
N PHE A 296 -2.90 -9.38 19.05
CA PHE A 296 -1.53 -9.80 19.31
C PHE A 296 -1.02 -9.29 20.67
N LEU A 297 -1.06 -7.97 20.90
CA LEU A 297 -0.53 -7.41 22.12
C LEU A 297 -1.30 -7.84 23.38
N ALA A 298 -2.62 -8.02 23.30
CA ALA A 298 -3.42 -8.52 24.43
C ALA A 298 -3.11 -10.00 24.74
N GLY A 299 -2.79 -10.80 23.71
CA GLY A 299 -2.33 -12.18 23.90
C GLY A 299 -0.92 -12.25 24.48
N TYR A 300 -0.02 -11.37 24.03
CA TYR A 300 1.38 -11.34 24.43
C TYR A 300 1.60 -10.70 25.81
N HIS A 301 1.10 -9.47 26.01
CA HIS A 301 1.12 -8.76 27.29
C HIS A 301 -0.15 -9.11 28.07
N LYS A 302 -0.21 -10.31 28.66
CA LYS A 302 -1.34 -10.85 29.45
C LYS A 302 -1.90 -9.94 30.57
N LYS A 303 -1.39 -8.72 30.78
CA LYS A 303 -1.79 -7.79 31.84
C LYS A 303 -2.01 -6.31 31.45
N GLU A 304 -1.83 -5.86 30.19
CA GLU A 304 -1.75 -4.40 29.94
C GLU A 304 -2.70 -3.82 28.89
N LEU A 305 -3.47 -4.63 28.17
CA LEU A 305 -4.43 -4.10 27.18
C LEU A 305 -5.84 -4.59 27.46
N ILE A 306 -6.72 -3.63 27.73
CA ILE A 306 -8.16 -3.84 27.71
C ILE A 306 -8.51 -4.43 26.34
N ARG A 307 -9.22 -5.56 26.29
CA ARG A 307 -9.75 -6.10 25.03
C ARG A 307 -10.64 -5.05 24.38
N ARG A 308 -10.17 -4.46 23.28
CA ARG A 308 -10.89 -3.51 22.44
C ARG A 308 -10.97 -4.06 21.01
N PRO A 309 -11.95 -3.63 20.18
CA PRO A 309 -11.96 -3.96 18.76
C PRO A 309 -10.63 -3.52 18.13
N GLY A 310 -9.81 -4.47 17.69
CA GLY A 310 -8.42 -4.19 17.36
C GLY A 310 -8.23 -3.57 15.98
N GLY A 311 -7.26 -2.66 15.86
CA GLY A 311 -6.74 -2.19 14.58
C GLY A 311 -5.79 -3.19 13.91
N ASP A 312 -5.74 -3.16 12.59
CA ASP A 312 -4.86 -4.02 11.78
C ASP A 312 -3.57 -3.29 11.38
N LEU A 313 -2.45 -3.96 11.50
CA LEU A 313 -1.18 -3.55 10.91
C LEU A 313 -1.00 -4.30 9.58
N VAL A 314 -0.87 -3.55 8.50
CA VAL A 314 -0.59 -4.05 7.15
C VAL A 314 0.69 -3.40 6.66
N ILE A 315 1.75 -4.18 6.50
CA ILE A 315 3.04 -3.70 5.99
C ILE A 315 3.25 -4.31 4.61
N PHE A 316 3.51 -3.47 3.62
CA PHE A 316 3.91 -3.90 2.28
C PHE A 316 5.41 -3.65 2.11
N SER A 317 6.16 -4.73 1.91
CA SER A 317 7.51 -4.69 1.38
C SER A 317 7.45 -4.96 -0.12
N TRP A 318 8.21 -4.18 -0.89
CA TRP A 318 8.36 -4.38 -2.32
C TRP A 318 9.84 -4.69 -2.58
N PRO A 319 10.24 -5.97 -2.53
CA PRO A 319 11.59 -6.43 -2.75
C PRO A 319 12.15 -6.22 -4.15
N ASP A 320 11.50 -5.50 -5.05
CA ASP A 320 11.98 -5.48 -6.43
C ASP A 320 11.92 -4.09 -7.05
N ARG A 321 13.11 -3.56 -7.35
CA ARG A 321 13.32 -2.35 -8.16
C ARG A 321 12.88 -2.55 -9.63
N TYR A 322 12.36 -3.73 -9.99
CA TYR A 322 12.44 -4.27 -11.36
C TYR A 322 11.26 -5.15 -11.83
N ASN A 323 10.18 -5.26 -11.06
CA ASN A 323 9.06 -6.18 -11.38
C ASN A 323 7.67 -5.55 -11.37
N ILE A 324 7.58 -4.23 -11.50
CA ILE A 324 6.29 -3.55 -11.63
C ILE A 324 6.24 -2.96 -13.03
N ASP A 325 5.21 -3.32 -13.79
CA ASP A 325 4.94 -2.72 -15.08
C ASP A 325 4.44 -1.28 -14.88
N TYR A 326 5.35 -0.33 -15.05
CA TYR A 326 5.01 1.09 -14.94
C TYR A 326 4.30 1.61 -16.17
N ASN A 327 4.44 0.98 -17.33
CA ASN A 327 3.78 1.43 -18.54
C ASN A 327 2.34 0.91 -18.61
N GLU A 328 2.03 -0.26 -18.05
CA GLU A 328 0.67 -0.76 -17.82
C GLU A 328 0.02 0.01 -16.67
N ILE A 329 0.71 0.30 -15.55
CA ILE A 329 0.19 1.24 -14.54
C ILE A 329 -0.04 2.65 -15.13
N ARG A 330 0.81 3.09 -16.07
CA ARG A 330 0.66 4.37 -16.79
C ARG A 330 -0.38 4.30 -17.91
N SER A 331 -0.69 3.14 -18.48
CA SER A 331 -1.63 2.94 -19.60
C SER A 331 -2.98 2.36 -19.17
N LEU A 332 -3.19 2.15 -17.85
CA LEU A 332 -4.48 1.99 -17.18
C LEU A 332 -5.37 3.26 -17.28
N ASP A 333 -5.28 3.96 -18.41
CA ASP A 333 -6.38 4.71 -18.98
C ASP A 333 -7.44 3.71 -19.46
N LEU A 334 -8.69 4.11 -19.58
CA LEU A 334 -9.81 3.17 -19.78
C LEU A 334 -9.80 2.42 -21.12
N ASP A 335 -8.77 2.60 -21.95
CA ASP A 335 -8.57 1.86 -23.20
C ASP A 335 -8.47 0.34 -23.00
N ILE A 336 -8.09 -0.12 -21.80
CA ILE A 336 -8.15 -1.55 -21.42
C ILE A 336 -9.58 -2.01 -21.13
N LEU A 337 -10.43 -1.13 -20.58
CA LEU A 337 -11.85 -1.42 -20.33
C LEU A 337 -12.70 -1.36 -21.60
N SER A 338 -12.25 -0.64 -22.63
CA SER A 338 -13.00 -0.44 -23.87
C SER A 338 -12.70 -1.48 -24.96
N ASN A 339 -11.46 -2.00 -25.05
CA ASN A 339 -11.03 -2.83 -26.20
C ASN A 339 -11.05 -4.35 -25.99
N LYS A 340 -11.18 -4.84 -24.76
CA LYS A 340 -11.35 -6.28 -24.49
C LYS A 340 -12.53 -6.48 -23.58
N LYS A 341 -13.51 -7.30 -23.98
CA LYS A 341 -14.65 -7.74 -23.15
C LYS A 341 -14.25 -8.59 -21.92
N GLU A 342 -12.98 -8.54 -21.53
CA GLU A 342 -12.41 -9.22 -20.39
C GLU A 342 -11.96 -8.15 -19.39
N VAL A 343 -12.71 -8.05 -18.29
CA VAL A 343 -12.38 -7.16 -17.17
C VAL A 343 -11.13 -7.70 -16.49
N LEU A 344 -9.99 -7.02 -16.64
CA LEU A 344 -8.80 -7.30 -15.84
C LEU A 344 -9.03 -6.76 -14.42
N ASN A 345 -8.94 -7.64 -13.42
CA ASN A 345 -9.24 -7.29 -12.05
C ASN A 345 -8.15 -6.37 -11.48
N TYR A 346 -8.52 -5.35 -10.74
CA TYR A 346 -7.53 -4.37 -10.26
C TYR A 346 -6.72 -4.85 -9.03
N TRP A 347 -7.11 -5.96 -8.38
CA TRP A 347 -6.19 -6.72 -7.49
C TRP A 347 -5.38 -7.78 -8.23
N ASP A 348 -5.50 -7.82 -9.55
CA ASP A 348 -4.53 -8.43 -10.44
C ASP A 348 -3.54 -7.38 -10.99
N GLY A 349 -3.62 -6.12 -10.55
CA GLY A 349 -2.69 -5.02 -10.90
C GLY A 349 -1.39 -5.00 -10.09
N ILE A 350 -1.20 -5.99 -9.22
CA ILE A 350 0.12 -6.51 -8.84
C ILE A 350 0.18 -7.92 -9.40
N ILE A 351 0.16 -8.03 -10.73
CA ILE A 351 0.35 -9.27 -11.47
C ILE A 351 -0.72 -10.37 -11.13
N ARG A 352 -1.88 -10.39 -11.82
CA ARG A 352 -2.26 -11.66 -12.48
C ARG A 352 -1.63 -11.71 -13.85
N ASN A 353 -0.41 -12.15 -13.80
CA ASN A 353 0.08 -13.07 -14.78
C ASN A 353 -0.30 -14.45 -14.24
N GLU A 354 -1.22 -15.16 -14.90
CA GLU A 354 -1.77 -16.48 -14.50
C GLU A 354 -0.72 -17.59 -14.26
N LYS A 355 0.58 -17.28 -14.36
CA LYS A 355 1.71 -18.18 -14.14
C LYS A 355 2.56 -17.84 -12.91
N TYR A 356 2.22 -16.77 -12.19
CA TYR A 356 3.05 -16.22 -11.12
C TYR A 356 2.20 -15.92 -9.91
N ASN A 357 2.36 -16.74 -8.88
CA ASN A 357 1.71 -16.58 -7.58
C ASN A 357 2.18 -15.30 -6.87
N PHE A 358 1.61 -14.15 -7.27
CA PHE A 358 1.64 -12.90 -6.53
C PHE A 358 0.21 -12.59 -6.06
N LEU A 359 0.06 -12.53 -4.73
CA LEU A 359 -1.06 -11.96 -4.00
C LEU A 359 -0.51 -10.85 -3.12
#